data_AF-A0A4Z0RX10-F1
#
_entry.id   AF-A0A4Z0RX10-F1
#
_cell.length_a   1.000
_cell.length_b   1.000
_cell.length_c   1.000
_cell.angle_alpha   90.00
_cell.angle_beta   90.00
_cell.angle_gamma   90.00
#
_symmetry.space_group_name_H-M   'P 1'
#
loop_
_entity.id
_entity.type
_entity.pdbx_description
1 polymer ?
#
loop_
_entity_poly.entity_id
_entity_poly.type
_entity_poly.pdbx_seq_one_letter_code
_entity_poly.pdbx_strand_id
1 'polypeptide(L)' 'AIPVADYHNDMPAVSVTLTDLHGNPLTDQNGLGNNGVPEYFTLNGRYKVLQRVGSSIEVEMNGESVWLKAAFAN' A
#
# COMPACT_ATOMS: atom_id res chain seq x y z
N ALA A 1 -14.95 6.26 16.95
CA ALA A 1 -13.60 5.73 17.20
C ALA A 1 -12.94 5.53 15.85
N ILE A 2 -11.70 6.00 15.68
CA ILE A 2 -10.87 5.57 14.54
C ILE A 2 -10.73 4.05 14.72
N PRO A 3 -11.03 3.22 13.72
CA PRO A 3 -10.80 1.79 13.84
C PRO A 3 -9.35 1.59 14.26
N VAL A 4 -9.14 0.88 15.37
CA VAL A 4 -7.80 0.40 15.74
C VAL A 4 -7.24 -0.25 14.48
N ALA A 5 -6.01 0.11 14.10
CA ALA A 5 -5.32 -0.60 13.04
C ALA A 5 -5.34 -2.08 13.45
N ASP A 6 -6.24 -2.84 12.83
CA ASP A 6 -6.22 -4.29 12.91
C ASP A 6 -4.88 -4.69 12.31
N TYR A 7 -4.26 -5.73 12.86
CA TYR A 7 -2.86 -6.15 12.63
C TYR A 7 -2.50 -6.46 11.16
N HIS A 8 -3.44 -6.21 10.25
CA HIS A 8 -3.43 -6.42 8.81
C HIS A 8 -3.49 -5.10 8.00
N ASN A 9 -3.20 -3.94 8.59
CA ASN A 9 -3.31 -2.64 7.91
C ASN A 9 -1.96 -2.03 7.51
N ASP A 10 -0.84 -2.54 8.03
CA ASP A 10 0.48 -2.01 7.75
C ASP A 10 1.07 -2.69 6.52
N MET A 11 1.36 -1.91 5.50
CA MET A 11 2.02 -2.40 4.30
C MET A 11 3.54 -2.32 4.47
N PRO A 12 4.29 -3.39 4.15
CA PRO A 12 5.75 -3.34 4.21
C PRO A 12 6.30 -2.28 3.25
N ALA A 13 7.18 -1.40 3.72
CA ALA A 13 7.79 -0.35 2.89
C ALA A 13 8.53 -0.90 1.66
N VAL A 14 9.08 -2.11 1.76
CA VAL A 14 9.73 -2.81 0.64
C VAL A 14 8.77 -3.18 -0.50
N SER A 15 7.46 -3.15 -0.25
CA SER A 15 6.43 -3.46 -1.26
C SER A 15 6.13 -2.29 -2.19
N VAL A 16 6.73 -1.11 -1.96
CA VAL A 16 6.43 0.10 -2.74
C VAL A 16 7.68 0.71 -3.39
N THR A 17 7.50 1.44 -4.50
CA THR A 17 8.49 2.37 -5.07
C THR A 17 7.93 3.78 -4.96
N LEU A 18 8.67 4.70 -4.35
CA LEU A 18 8.33 6.12 -4.37
C LEU A 18 8.46 6.68 -5.78
N THR A 19 7.46 7.45 -6.18
CA THR A 19 7.38 8.06 -7.50
C THR A 19 7.11 9.55 -7.42
N ASP A 20 7.36 10.26 -8.51
CA ASP A 20 6.74 11.56 -8.74
C ASP A 20 5.23 11.39 -8.99
N LEU A 21 4.52 12.52 -9.15
CA LEU A 21 3.08 12.53 -9.43
C LEU A 21 2.68 11.91 -10.78
N HIS A 22 3.66 11.67 -11.67
CA HIS A 22 3.45 11.05 -12.98
C HIS A 22 3.79 9.55 -12.97
N GLY A 23 4.19 8.99 -11.82
CA GLY A 23 4.55 7.58 -11.67
C GLY A 23 6.00 7.26 -12.05
N ASN A 24 6.86 8.26 -12.29
CA ASN A 24 8.29 8.02 -12.52
C ASN A 24 8.99 7.74 -11.19
N PRO A 25 9.84 6.71 -11.06
CA PRO A 25 10.57 6.42 -9.83
C PRO A 25 11.45 7.60 -9.39
N LEU A 26 11.40 7.93 -8.10
CA LEU A 26 12.32 8.89 -7.50
C LEU A 26 13.71 8.26 -7.32
N THR A 27 14.77 9.06 -7.49
CA THR A 27 16.13 8.61 -7.17
C THR A 27 16.31 8.33 -5.68
N ASP A 28 15.66 9.12 -4.83
CA ASP A 28 15.61 8.90 -3.38
C ASP A 28 14.34 8.12 -3.01
N GLN A 29 14.52 6.99 -2.34
CA GLN A 29 13.45 6.08 -1.91
C GLN A 29 13.15 6.20 -0.40
N ASN A 30 13.53 7.33 0.21
CA ASN A 30 13.26 7.62 1.62
C ASN A 30 11.86 8.27 1.81
N GLY A 31 10.90 7.49 2.28
CA GLY A 31 9.54 7.96 2.56
C GLY A 31 9.49 8.80 3.84
N LEU A 32 8.82 9.95 3.80
CA LEU A 32 8.65 10.89 4.90
C LEU A 32 7.36 10.65 5.69
N GLY A 33 6.45 9.83 5.19
CA GLY A 33 5.16 9.53 5.82
C GLY A 33 4.19 10.70 5.79
N ASN A 34 4.17 11.46 4.68
CA ASN A 34 3.32 12.65 4.52
C ASN A 34 3.59 13.74 5.58
N ASN A 35 4.88 13.97 5.89
CA ASN A 35 5.35 14.97 6.84
C ASN A 35 5.31 16.41 6.26
N GLY A 36 4.12 16.84 5.81
CA GLY A 36 3.90 18.15 5.19
C GLY A 36 4.27 18.24 3.70
N VAL A 37 4.74 17.14 3.11
CA VAL A 37 5.04 17.00 1.69
C VAL A 37 4.23 15.83 1.14
N PRO A 38 3.43 16.03 0.08
CA PRO A 38 2.75 14.92 -0.58
C PRO A 38 3.75 13.91 -1.16
N GLU A 39 3.50 12.64 -0.93
CA GLU A 39 4.31 11.53 -1.44
C GLU A 39 3.44 10.57 -2.24
N TYR A 40 4.01 10.06 -3.33
CA TYR A 40 3.35 9.10 -4.22
C TYR A 40 4.19 7.84 -4.27
N PHE A 41 3.53 6.69 -4.40
CA PHE A 41 4.21 5.43 -4.60
C PHE A 41 3.39 4.49 -5.49
N THR A 42 4.08 3.51 -6.06
CA THR A 42 3.48 2.37 -6.76
C THR A 42 3.73 1.08 -5.99
N LEU A 43 2.81 0.12 -6.10
CA LEU A 43 3.00 -1.22 -5.56
C LEU A 43 3.86 -2.04 -6.54
N ASN A 44 4.96 -2.59 -6.05
CA ASN A 44 5.88 -3.37 -6.85
C ASN A 44 5.53 -4.86 -6.83
N GLY A 45 4.88 -5.35 -7.88
CA GLY A 45 4.88 -6.78 -8.19
C GLY A 45 3.51 -7.42 -8.32
N ARG A 46 3.47 -8.73 -8.05
CA ARG A 46 2.26 -9.56 -8.09
C ARG A 46 1.94 -9.98 -6.68
N TYR A 47 0.72 -9.72 -6.24
CA TYR A 47 0.29 -10.07 -4.90
C TYR A 47 -0.87 -11.05 -4.96
N LYS A 48 -0.90 -11.98 -4.01
CA LYS A 48 -1.95 -12.99 -3.93
C LYS A 48 -3.14 -12.42 -3.16
N VAL A 49 -4.31 -12.35 -3.81
CA VAL A 49 -5.57 -12.04 -3.13
C VAL A 49 -5.97 -13.25 -2.29
N LEU A 50 -6.17 -13.05 -0.99
CA LEU A 50 -6.55 -14.09 -0.05
C LEU A 50 -8.07 -14.19 0.06
N GLN A 51 -8.76 -13.05 0.24
CA GLN A 51 -10.21 -12.98 0.32
C GLN A 51 -10.75 -11.58 0.01
N ARG A 52 -12.07 -11.48 -0.14
CA ARG A 52 -12.81 -10.22 -0.29
C ARG A 52 -13.89 -10.12 0.77
N VAL A 53 -13.96 -8.98 1.45
CA VAL A 53 -15.01 -8.67 2.43
C VAL A 53 -15.59 -7.30 2.08
N GLY A 54 -16.83 -7.28 1.62
CA GLY A 54 -17.50 -6.05 1.16
C GLY A 54 -16.71 -5.33 0.06
N SER A 55 -16.26 -4.11 0.38
CA SER A 55 -15.45 -3.24 -0.47
C SER A 55 -13.96 -3.25 -0.14
N SER A 56 -13.45 -4.31 0.49
CA SER A 56 -12.03 -4.52 0.74
C SER A 56 -11.56 -5.88 0.27
N ILE A 57 -10.29 -5.98 -0.12
CA ILE A 57 -9.58 -7.24 -0.39
C ILE A 57 -8.45 -7.40 0.62
N GLU A 58 -8.21 -8.63 1.04
CA GLU A 58 -7.02 -9.02 1.79
C GLU A 58 -5.99 -9.58 0.81
N VAL A 59 -4.75 -9.13 0.95
CA VAL A 59 -3.66 -9.44 0.03
C VAL A 59 -2.44 -9.87 0.82
N GLU A 60 -1.78 -10.95 0.39
CA GLU A 60 -0.50 -11.36 0.95
C GLU A 60 0.64 -10.52 0.35
N MET A 61 1.37 -9.80 1.21
CA MET A 61 2.54 -8.98 0.89
C MET A 61 3.70 -9.39 1.78
N ASN A 62 4.76 -9.96 1.19
CA ASN A 62 5.97 -10.39 1.92
C ASN A 62 5.69 -11.30 3.14
N GLY A 63 4.69 -12.20 3.03
CA GLY A 63 4.30 -13.10 4.13
C GLY A 63 3.36 -12.48 5.17
N GLU A 64 2.99 -11.20 5.02
CA GLU A 64 2.01 -10.50 5.86
C GLU A 64 0.70 -10.28 5.10
N SER A 65 -0.41 -10.26 5.83
CA SER A 65 -1.72 -9.92 5.27
C SER A 65 -1.95 -8.41 5.35
N VAL A 66 -2.39 -7.81 4.25
CA VAL A 66 -2.70 -6.38 4.14
C VAL A 66 -4.10 -6.18 3.54
N TRP A 67 -4.93 -5.35 4.17
CA TRP A 67 -6.23 -4.95 3.63
C TRP A 67 -6.14 -3.73 2.73
N LEU A 68 -6.58 -3.87 1.48
CA LEU A 68 -6.73 -2.77 0.52
C LEU A 68 -8.22 -2.49 0.27
N LYS A 69 -8.59 -1.22 0.20
CA LYS A 69 -9.93 -0.83 -0.27
C LYS A 69 -10.07 -1.23 -1.74
N ALA A 70 -11.07 -2.03 -2.06
CA ALA A 70 -11.31 -2.66 -3.36
C ALA A 70 -11.65 -1.66 -4.49
N ALA A 71 -11.66 -0.35 -4.24
CA ALA A 71 -11.73 0.66 -5.30
C ALA A 71 -10.49 0.66 -6.23
N PHE A 72 -9.48 -0.18 -5.94
CA PHE A 72 -8.20 -0.26 -6.64
C PHE A 72 -8.12 -1.23 -7.83
N ALA A 73 -9.21 -1.85 -8.27
CA ALA A 73 -9.16 -2.74 -9.44
C ALA A 73 -10.33 -2.45 -10.41
N ASN A 74 -10.02 -1.67 -11.46
CA ASN A 74 -10.70 -1.77 -12.74
C ASN A 74 -9.87 -2.67 -13.65
#